data_AF-A0A7T5RDS3-F1
#
_entry.id   AF-A0A7T5RDS3-F1
#
_cell.length_a   1.000
_cell.length_b   1.000
_cell.length_c   1.000
_cell.angle_alpha   90.00
_cell.angle_beta   90.00
_cell.angle_gamma   90.00
#
_symmetry.space_group_name_H-M   'P 1'
#
loop_
_entity.id
_entity.type
_entity.pdbx_description
1 polymer ?
#
loop_
_entity_poly.entity_id
_entity_poly.type
_entity_poly.pdbx_seq_one_letter_code
_entity_poly.pdbx_strand_id
1 'polypeptide(L)'
;MRYGKLTTKIISLLAGGLVFSFARGRRQKNEILKECDRIWLSIDRNQLFHALNVLKFGKFLEIKNKADGTKYVNLTSKGKNRADKFSLEELTIKKPNRWDKKWRIVIFDVPEDRKSLRDALRRRLKILGFAEFQKSVFAFPYHCEDEINILINFFGLHDHVRYLESTLSYDSDLRKLFGV
;
A
#
# COMPACT_ATOMS: atom_id res chain seq x y z
N MET A 1 -11.94 -8.21 10.93
CA MET A 1 -10.58 -8.39 10.36
C MET A 1 -9.54 -8.07 11.41
N ARG A 2 -8.78 -9.08 11.86
CA ARG A 2 -7.75 -8.92 12.89
C ARG A 2 -6.44 -8.63 12.16
N TYR A 3 -6.08 -7.36 12.01
CA TYR A 3 -4.72 -6.98 11.62
C TYR A 3 -3.75 -7.85 12.45
N GLY A 4 -2.78 -8.50 11.79
CA GLY A 4 -1.84 -9.39 12.49
C GLY A 4 -1.25 -8.65 13.69
N LYS A 5 -1.18 -9.30 14.86
CA LYS A 5 -0.80 -8.66 16.14
C LYS A 5 0.48 -7.81 16.05
N LEU A 6 1.42 -8.19 15.17
CA LEU A 6 2.63 -7.44 14.85
C LEU A 6 2.34 -6.14 14.09
N THR A 7 1.49 -6.18 13.06
CA THR A 7 1.13 -5.02 12.22
C THR A 7 0.52 -3.90 13.05
N THR A 8 -0.42 -4.22 13.96
CA THR A 8 -1.01 -3.21 14.85
C THR A 8 0.04 -2.54 15.72
N LYS A 9 0.99 -3.31 16.27
CA LYS A 9 2.07 -2.76 17.11
C LYS A 9 3.01 -1.85 16.31
N ILE A 10 3.34 -2.23 15.07
CA ILE A 10 4.15 -1.39 14.16
C ILE A 10 3.43 -0.08 13.86
N ILE A 11 2.13 -0.12 13.54
CA ILE A 11 1.33 1.09 13.29
C ILE A 11 1.31 1.99 14.53
N SER A 12 1.11 1.44 15.72
CA SER A 12 1.12 2.21 16.97
C SER A 12 2.49 2.86 17.24
N LEU A 13 3.59 2.19 16.92
CA LEU A 13 4.94 2.76 17.04
C LEU A 13 5.17 3.91 16.05
N LEU A 14 4.71 3.77 14.80
CA LEU A 14 4.79 4.83 13.79
C LEU A 14 3.95 6.04 14.20
N ALA A 15 2.73 5.82 14.68
CA ALA A 15 1.87 6.87 15.23
C ALA A 15 2.55 7.58 16.42
N GLY A 16 3.19 6.84 17.31
CA GLY A 16 3.99 7.40 18.41
C GLY A 16 5.11 8.32 17.93
N GLY A 17 5.83 7.95 16.87
CA GLY A 17 6.84 8.80 16.24
C GLY A 17 6.27 10.11 15.66
N LEU A 18 5.09 10.03 15.02
CA LEU A 18 4.39 11.22 14.53
C LEU A 18 3.95 12.13 15.70
N VAL A 19 3.32 11.59 16.73
CA VAL A 19 2.91 12.36 17.93
C VAL A 19 4.14 12.95 18.64
N PHE A 20 5.27 12.25 18.67
CA PHE A 20 6.52 12.74 19.23
C PHE A 20 7.04 14.01 18.54
N SER A 21 6.85 14.13 17.22
CA SER A 21 7.22 15.33 16.45
C SER A 21 6.39 16.57 16.84
N PHE A 22 5.16 16.37 17.32
CA PHE A 22 4.27 17.46 17.77
C PHE A 22 4.41 17.81 19.26
N ALA A 23 5.12 16.99 20.04
CA ALA A 23 5.29 17.20 21.48
C ALA A 23 6.20 18.39 21.79
N ARG A 24 5.68 19.39 22.51
CA ARG A 24 6.39 20.66 22.81
C ARG A 24 7.19 20.63 24.12
N GLY A 25 6.92 19.67 25.01
CA GLY A 25 7.55 19.59 26.34
C GLY A 25 8.24 18.25 26.62
N ARG A 26 9.29 18.27 27.45
CA ARG A 26 10.07 17.08 27.84
C ARG A 26 9.21 16.01 28.52
N ARG A 27 8.20 16.42 29.29
CA ARG A 27 7.24 15.52 29.94
C ARG A 27 6.41 14.72 28.93
N GLN A 28 5.76 15.40 27.98
CA GLN A 28 4.99 14.75 26.91
C GLN A 28 5.86 13.82 26.06
N LYS A 29 7.07 14.26 25.70
CA LYS A 29 8.04 13.40 24.98
C LYS A 29 8.36 12.13 25.75
N ASN A 30 8.60 12.23 27.07
CA ASN A 30 8.87 11.06 27.91
C ASN A 30 7.66 10.13 28.03
N GLU A 31 6.43 10.66 28.08
CA GLU A 31 5.21 9.85 28.12
C GLU A 31 5.01 9.06 26.82
N ILE A 32 5.23 9.70 25.67
CA ILE A 32 5.17 9.04 24.35
C ILE A 32 6.23 7.95 24.24
N LEU A 33 7.47 8.23 24.68
CA LEU A 33 8.54 7.23 24.65
C LEU A 33 8.25 6.03 25.55
N LYS A 34 7.69 6.25 26.74
CA LYS A 34 7.27 5.16 27.64
C LYS A 34 6.21 4.27 27.00
N GLU A 35 5.25 4.86 26.29
CA GLU A 35 4.21 4.09 25.60
C GLU A 35 4.78 3.31 24.41
N CYS A 36 5.65 3.93 23.60
CA CYS A 36 6.38 3.24 22.55
C CYS A 36 7.21 2.07 23.09
N ASP A 37 7.88 2.24 24.24
CA ASP A 37 8.68 1.18 24.86
C ASP A 37 7.82 0.00 25.33
N ARG A 38 6.66 0.26 25.96
CA ARG A 38 5.68 -0.80 26.31
C ARG A 38 5.22 -1.59 25.08
N ILE A 39 4.87 -0.87 24.00
CA ILE A 39 4.43 -1.51 22.76
C ILE A 39 5.57 -2.36 22.18
N TRP A 40 6.79 -1.82 22.14
CA TRP A 40 7.99 -2.51 21.65
C TRP A 40 8.27 -3.80 22.43
N LEU A 41 8.22 -3.75 23.76
CA LEU A 41 8.43 -4.91 24.63
C LEU A 41 7.36 -5.98 24.44
N SER A 42 6.15 -5.59 24.03
CA SER A 42 5.08 -6.54 23.77
C SER A 42 5.25 -7.31 22.45
N ILE A 43 6.11 -6.86 21.52
CA ILE A 43 6.26 -7.48 20.19
C ILE A 43 6.86 -8.88 20.32
N ASP A 44 6.24 -9.85 19.63
CA ASP A 44 6.80 -11.19 19.50
C ASP A 44 8.15 -11.13 18.77
N ARG A 45 9.22 -11.52 19.46
CA ARG A 45 10.59 -11.43 18.96
C ARG A 45 10.83 -12.31 17.75
N ASN A 46 10.20 -13.48 17.66
CA ASN A 46 10.36 -14.40 16.54
C ASN A 46 9.71 -13.82 15.28
N GLN A 47 8.50 -13.27 15.41
CA GLN A 47 7.81 -12.62 14.29
C GLN A 47 8.57 -11.38 13.80
N LEU A 48 9.07 -10.56 14.73
CA LEU A 48 9.89 -9.40 14.41
C LEU A 48 11.18 -9.79 13.69
N PHE A 49 11.89 -10.80 14.21
CA PHE A 49 13.16 -11.26 13.63
C PHE A 49 12.95 -11.86 12.23
N HIS A 50 11.89 -12.65 12.05
CA HIS A 50 11.51 -13.16 10.73
C HIS A 50 11.23 -12.01 9.74
N ALA A 51 10.41 -11.02 10.13
CA ALA A 51 10.11 -9.86 9.29
C ALA A 51 11.37 -9.06 8.92
N LEU A 52 12.26 -8.82 9.90
CA LEU A 52 13.54 -8.14 9.67
C LEU A 52 14.46 -8.93 8.74
N ASN A 53 14.49 -10.26 8.88
CA ASN A 53 15.27 -11.12 7.98
C ASN A 53 14.74 -11.07 6.55
N VAL A 54 13.42 -11.12 6.34
CA VAL A 54 12.82 -10.94 5.02
C VAL A 54 13.25 -9.61 4.40
N LEU A 55 13.20 -8.52 5.18
CA LEU A 55 13.62 -7.20 4.70
C LEU A 55 15.12 -7.11 4.41
N LYS A 56 15.95 -7.76 5.24
CA LYS A 56 17.41 -7.80 5.09
C LYS A 56 17.83 -8.65 3.88
N PHE A 57 17.38 -9.90 3.78
CA PHE A 57 17.69 -10.80 2.67
C PHE A 57 17.10 -10.29 1.34
N GLY A 58 15.93 -9.64 1.40
CA GLY A 58 15.34 -8.93 0.27
C GLY A 58 16.14 -7.69 -0.18
N LYS A 59 17.22 -7.31 0.53
CA LYS A 59 18.03 -6.10 0.33
C LYS A 59 17.22 -4.80 0.42
N PHE A 60 16.17 -4.78 1.23
CA PHE A 60 15.37 -3.57 1.50
C PHE A 60 15.95 -2.75 2.66
N LEU A 61 16.67 -3.41 3.58
CA LEU A 61 17.38 -2.77 4.67
C LEU A 61 18.88 -3.06 4.60
N GLU A 62 19.69 -2.07 4.97
CA GLU A 62 21.11 -2.23 5.30
C GLU A 62 21.31 -1.98 6.80
N ILE A 63 22.15 -2.79 7.44
CA ILE A 63 22.57 -2.58 8.83
C ILE A 63 24.03 -2.12 8.78
N LYS A 64 24.30 -0.92 9.27
CA LYS A 64 25.63 -0.32 9.34
C LYS A 64 26.06 -0.19 10.79
N ASN A 65 27.36 -0.40 11.03
CA ASN A 65 27.96 -0.14 12.33
C ASN A 65 28.48 1.31 12.36
N LYS A 66 28.25 2.01 13.45
CA LYS A 66 28.95 3.23 13.79
C LYS A 66 30.30 2.91 14.43
N ALA A 67 31.18 3.91 14.46
CA ALA A 67 32.49 3.82 15.10
C ALA A 67 32.40 3.52 16.61
N ASP A 68 31.29 3.90 17.25
CA ASP A 68 30.99 3.62 18.67
C ASP A 68 30.46 2.19 18.93
N GLY A 69 30.40 1.34 17.90
CA GLY A 69 29.89 -0.03 17.99
C GLY A 69 28.36 -0.14 17.91
N THR A 70 27.62 0.97 17.84
CA THR A 70 26.16 0.93 17.69
C THR A 70 25.75 0.60 16.25
N LYS A 71 24.64 -0.13 16.10
CA LYS A 71 24.07 -0.48 14.79
C LYS A 71 22.97 0.50 14.45
N TYR A 72 22.94 0.97 13.20
CA TYR A 72 21.79 1.67 12.65
C TYR A 72 21.31 0.98 11.37
N VAL A 73 20.01 1.09 11.13
CA VAL A 73 19.34 0.45 10.00
C VAL A 73 18.89 1.55 9.04
N ASN A 74 19.26 1.42 7.77
CA ASN A 74 18.79 2.31 6.71
C ASN A 74 17.96 1.53 5.69
N LEU A 75 16.98 2.19 5.09
CA LEU A 75 16.40 1.72 3.84
C LEU A 75 17.44 1.88 2.71
N THR A 76 17.70 0.79 2.00
CA THR A 76 18.49 0.84 0.77
C THR A 76 17.74 1.59 -0.32
N SER A 77 18.37 1.93 -1.45
CA SER A 77 17.62 2.50 -2.61
C SER A 77 16.48 1.59 -3.07
N LYS A 78 16.66 0.26 -2.99
CA LYS A 78 15.60 -0.72 -3.26
C LYS A 78 14.49 -0.67 -2.20
N GLY A 79 14.86 -0.50 -0.93
CA GLY A 79 13.92 -0.32 0.19
C GLY A 79 13.10 0.96 0.07
N LYS A 80 13.75 2.07 -0.26
CA LYS A 80 13.11 3.37 -0.52
C LYS A 80 12.17 3.27 -1.72
N ASN A 81 12.66 2.84 -2.89
CA ASN A 81 11.80 2.62 -4.06
C ASN A 81 10.63 1.67 -3.77
N ARG A 82 10.81 0.66 -2.90
CA ARG A 82 9.70 -0.20 -2.48
C ARG A 82 8.71 0.58 -1.61
N ALA A 83 9.18 1.32 -0.61
CA ALA A 83 8.33 2.17 0.23
C ALA A 83 7.59 3.25 -0.59
N ASP A 84 8.29 3.87 -1.54
CA ASP A 84 7.77 4.91 -2.43
C ASP A 84 6.75 4.34 -3.43
N LYS A 85 6.96 3.13 -3.95
CA LYS A 85 5.93 2.40 -4.72
C LYS A 85 4.64 2.11 -3.94
N PHE A 86 4.72 2.10 -2.60
CA PHE A 86 3.54 2.02 -1.74
C PHE A 86 2.98 3.41 -1.37
N SER A 87 3.63 4.51 -1.77
CA SER A 87 3.01 5.83 -1.76
C SER A 87 1.91 5.83 -2.80
N LEU A 88 0.67 5.88 -2.33
CA LEU A 88 -0.49 5.96 -3.19
C LEU A 88 -0.45 7.20 -4.09
N GLU A 89 0.36 8.22 -3.82
CA GLU A 89 0.38 9.44 -4.64
C GLU A 89 1.14 9.25 -5.96
N GLU A 90 2.17 8.39 -5.98
CA GLU A 90 3.03 8.18 -7.16
C GLU A 90 2.66 6.95 -7.99
N LEU A 91 1.66 6.17 -7.54
CA LEU A 91 1.19 5.00 -8.27
C LEU A 91 0.70 5.43 -9.67
N THR A 92 1.43 4.98 -10.69
CA THR A 92 1.18 5.27 -12.11
C THR A 92 1.28 3.98 -12.90
N ILE A 93 0.43 3.83 -13.92
CA ILE A 93 0.45 2.65 -14.78
C ILE A 93 1.23 2.98 -16.05
N LYS A 94 2.21 2.15 -16.38
CA LYS A 94 2.94 2.27 -17.64
C LYS A 94 2.01 1.94 -18.81
N LYS A 95 1.91 2.85 -19.77
CA LYS A 95 1.13 2.66 -21.00
C LYS A 95 2.08 2.14 -22.10
N PRO A 96 1.96 0.87 -22.53
CA PRO A 96 2.75 0.36 -23.65
C PRO A 96 2.33 1.03 -24.96
N ASN A 97 3.23 1.03 -25.96
CA ASN A 97 2.96 1.60 -27.28
C ASN A 97 1.88 0.83 -28.07
N ARG A 98 1.62 -0.44 -27.70
CA ARG A 98 0.62 -1.29 -28.34
C ARG A 98 -0.27 -1.91 -27.29
N TRP A 99 -1.58 -1.84 -27.53
CA TRP A 99 -2.55 -2.56 -26.74
C TRP A 99 -2.55 -4.06 -27.12
N ASP A 100 -2.65 -4.92 -26.11
CA ASP A 100 -2.65 -6.37 -26.25
C ASP A 100 -4.06 -6.97 -26.47
N LYS A 101 -5.05 -6.10 -26.74
CA LYS A 101 -6.46 -6.46 -26.99
C LYS A 101 -7.19 -7.06 -25.78
N LYS A 102 -6.65 -6.88 -24.57
CA LYS A 102 -7.32 -7.28 -23.31
C LYS A 102 -7.70 -6.08 -22.46
N TRP A 103 -8.87 -6.16 -21.86
CA TRP A 103 -9.35 -5.23 -20.85
C TRP A 103 -8.98 -5.72 -19.45
N ARG A 104 -8.57 -4.79 -18.60
CA ARG A 104 -8.29 -4.98 -17.18
C ARG A 104 -9.48 -4.46 -16.44
N ILE A 105 -10.27 -5.37 -15.89
CA ILE A 105 -11.54 -5.05 -15.29
C ILE A 105 -11.40 -5.21 -13.78
N VAL A 106 -11.71 -4.15 -13.05
CA VAL A 106 -11.80 -4.13 -11.59
C VAL A 106 -13.26 -4.08 -11.22
N ILE A 107 -13.73 -5.13 -10.55
CA ILE A 107 -15.09 -5.24 -10.02
C ILE A 107 -15.01 -5.24 -8.50
N PHE A 108 -15.89 -4.51 -7.83
CA PHE A 108 -15.92 -4.55 -6.37
C PHE A 108 -17.31 -4.50 -5.79
N ASP A 109 -17.47 -5.07 -4.60
CA ASP A 109 -18.67 -5.00 -3.79
C ASP A 109 -18.28 -4.67 -2.35
N VAL A 110 -18.24 -3.37 -2.05
CA VAL A 110 -17.82 -2.84 -0.75
C VAL A 110 -19.08 -2.47 0.06
N PRO A 111 -19.28 -3.11 1.24
CA PRO A 111 -20.41 -2.86 2.13
C PRO A 111 -20.64 -1.39 2.48
N GLU A 112 -21.89 -1.02 2.78
CA GLU A 112 -22.29 0.38 2.99
C GLU A 112 -21.69 1.00 4.25
N ASP A 113 -21.43 0.21 5.29
CA ASP A 113 -20.68 0.62 6.49
C ASP A 113 -19.22 1.02 6.17
N ARG A 114 -18.71 0.65 5.00
CA ARG A 114 -17.38 1.01 4.47
C ARG A 114 -17.45 1.92 3.24
N LYS A 115 -18.55 2.68 3.07
CA LYS A 115 -18.76 3.63 1.95
C LYS A 115 -17.58 4.56 1.67
N SER A 116 -16.95 5.10 2.71
CA SER A 116 -15.80 6.00 2.55
C SER A 116 -14.62 5.34 1.81
N LEU A 117 -14.38 4.06 2.06
CA LEU A 117 -13.34 3.27 1.39
C LEU A 117 -13.73 2.95 -0.05
N ARG A 118 -15.02 2.66 -0.29
CA ARG A 118 -15.55 2.48 -1.65
C ARG A 118 -15.35 3.73 -2.50
N ASP A 119 -15.68 4.89 -1.96
CA ASP A 119 -15.53 6.17 -2.67
C ASP A 119 -14.06 6.56 -2.86
N ALA A 120 -13.19 6.21 -1.90
CA ALA A 120 -11.74 6.35 -2.05
C ALA A 120 -11.17 5.46 -3.16
N LEU A 121 -11.56 4.18 -3.22
CA LEU A 121 -11.18 3.25 -4.28
C LEU A 121 -11.60 3.77 -5.66
N ARG A 122 -12.88 4.18 -5.80
CA ARG A 122 -13.41 4.79 -7.04
C ARG A 122 -12.58 5.98 -7.49
N ARG A 123 -12.28 6.92 -6.58
CA ARG A 123 -11.46 8.09 -6.89
C ARG A 123 -10.06 7.67 -7.35
N ARG A 124 -9.41 6.73 -6.67
CA ARG A 124 -8.06 6.31 -7.06
C ARG A 124 -8.03 5.61 -8.41
N LEU A 125 -8.99 4.72 -8.71
CA LEU A 125 -9.10 4.09 -10.02
C LEU A 125 -9.24 5.13 -11.14
N LYS A 126 -10.06 6.17 -10.94
CA LYS A 126 -10.19 7.28 -11.90
C LYS A 126 -8.87 8.03 -12.09
N ILE A 127 -8.15 8.33 -11.02
CA ILE A 127 -6.84 9.00 -11.10
C ILE A 127 -5.82 8.12 -11.85
N LEU A 128 -5.89 6.80 -11.68
CA LEU A 128 -5.06 5.84 -12.43
C LEU A 128 -5.45 5.73 -13.91
N GLY A 129 -6.56 6.35 -14.31
CA GLY A 129 -7.02 6.41 -15.69
C GLY A 129 -8.03 5.32 -16.06
N PHE A 130 -8.57 4.58 -15.09
CA PHE A 130 -9.66 3.64 -15.37
C PHE A 130 -10.94 4.37 -15.77
N ALA A 131 -11.64 3.81 -16.75
CA ALA A 131 -12.98 4.23 -17.13
C ALA A 131 -14.01 3.55 -16.24
N GLU A 132 -14.99 4.31 -15.74
CA GLU A 132 -16.12 3.76 -14.99
C GLU A 132 -17.16 3.24 -15.98
N PHE A 133 -17.29 1.91 -16.09
CA PHE A 133 -18.28 1.24 -16.92
C PHE A 133 -19.63 1.13 -16.19
N GLN A 134 -19.59 0.89 -14.88
CA GLN A 134 -20.75 0.90 -13.97
C GLN A 134 -20.29 1.31 -12.56
N LYS A 135 -21.23 1.55 -11.63
CA LYS A 135 -20.94 2.01 -10.25
C LYS A 135 -19.83 1.23 -9.51
N SER A 136 -19.62 -0.04 -9.85
CA SER A 136 -18.55 -0.83 -9.26
C SER A 136 -17.75 -1.64 -10.28
N VAL A 137 -17.75 -1.21 -11.53
CA VAL A 137 -17.05 -1.87 -12.63
C VAL A 137 -16.21 -0.83 -13.36
N PHE A 138 -14.90 -1.04 -13.35
CA PHE A 138 -13.93 -0.15 -13.95
C PHE A 138 -13.08 -0.91 -14.97
N ALA A 139 -12.83 -0.31 -16.12
CA ALA A 139 -12.07 -0.92 -17.22
C ALA A 139 -10.84 -0.08 -17.58
N PHE A 140 -9.76 -0.76 -17.94
CA PHE A 140 -8.52 -0.15 -18.41
C PHE A 140 -7.82 -1.03 -19.45
N PRO A 141 -7.21 -0.47 -20.52
CA PRO A 141 -6.65 -1.29 -21.58
C PRO A 141 -5.25 -1.82 -21.28
N TYR A 142 -4.52 -1.30 -20.28
CA TYR A 142 -3.10 -1.65 -20.07
C TYR A 142 -2.88 -2.49 -18.79
N HIS A 143 -1.86 -3.35 -18.81
CA HIS A 143 -1.53 -4.22 -17.68
C HIS A 143 -1.19 -3.40 -16.43
N CYS A 144 -1.79 -3.79 -15.30
CA CYS A 144 -1.76 -3.01 -14.05
C CYS A 144 -2.06 -3.85 -12.80
N GLU A 145 -1.87 -5.16 -12.88
CA GLU A 145 -2.24 -6.08 -11.80
C GLU A 145 -1.50 -5.75 -10.49
N ASP A 146 -0.20 -5.46 -10.57
CA ASP A 146 0.62 -5.08 -9.43
C ASP A 146 0.10 -3.80 -8.75
N GLU A 147 -0.23 -2.77 -9.55
CA GLU A 147 -0.77 -1.50 -9.05
C GLU A 147 -2.12 -1.69 -8.37
N ILE A 148 -3.01 -2.50 -8.96
CA ILE A 148 -4.29 -2.83 -8.37
C ILE A 148 -4.13 -3.64 -7.08
N ASN A 149 -3.20 -4.58 -7.04
CA ASN A 149 -2.88 -5.34 -5.83
C ASN A 149 -2.34 -4.43 -4.71
N ILE A 150 -1.47 -3.48 -5.02
CA ILE A 150 -1.01 -2.46 -4.07
C ILE A 150 -2.20 -1.66 -3.53
N LEU A 151 -3.10 -1.23 -4.40
CA LEU A 151 -4.28 -0.44 -4.04
C LEU A 151 -5.26 -1.19 -3.14
N ILE A 152 -5.59 -2.44 -3.49
CA ILE A 152 -6.50 -3.31 -2.75
C ILE A 152 -5.93 -3.61 -1.35
N ASN A 153 -4.62 -3.89 -1.29
CA ASN A 153 -3.93 -4.16 -0.03
C ASN A 153 -3.90 -2.93 0.86
N PHE A 154 -3.65 -1.75 0.29
CA PHE A 154 -3.65 -0.49 1.02
C PHE A 154 -5.01 -0.22 1.69
N PHE A 155 -6.12 -0.39 0.96
CA PHE A 155 -7.46 -0.15 1.51
C PHE A 155 -8.00 -1.32 2.37
N GLY A 156 -7.32 -2.46 2.38
CA GLY A 156 -7.77 -3.67 3.07
C GLY A 156 -9.11 -4.18 2.52
N LEU A 157 -9.21 -4.29 1.18
CA LEU A 157 -10.43 -4.67 0.45
C LEU A 157 -10.29 -5.98 -0.35
N HIS A 158 -9.32 -6.85 -0.02
CA HIS A 158 -9.03 -8.10 -0.75
C HIS A 158 -10.25 -9.00 -0.97
N ASP A 159 -11.13 -9.12 0.03
CA ASP A 159 -12.34 -9.95 -0.08
C ASP A 159 -13.42 -9.31 -0.98
N HIS A 160 -13.37 -7.99 -1.16
CA HIS A 160 -14.41 -7.18 -1.79
C HIS A 160 -14.08 -6.75 -3.22
N VAL A 161 -12.86 -6.96 -3.69
CA VAL A 161 -12.42 -6.56 -5.03
C VAL A 161 -12.01 -7.80 -5.81
N ARG A 162 -12.32 -7.81 -7.11
CA ARG A 162 -11.87 -8.79 -8.09
C ARG A 162 -11.20 -8.04 -9.24
N TYR A 163 -10.08 -8.59 -9.68
CA TYR A 163 -9.36 -8.16 -10.87
C TYR A 163 -9.42 -9.28 -11.89
N LEU A 164 -9.68 -8.94 -13.15
CA LEU A 164 -9.67 -9.91 -14.25
C LEU A 164 -9.15 -9.27 -15.53
N GLU A 165 -8.49 -10.08 -16.35
CA GLU A 165 -8.11 -9.74 -17.70
C GLU A 165 -9.01 -10.49 -18.68
N SER A 166 -9.72 -9.77 -19.55
CA SER A 166 -10.64 -10.40 -20.51
C SER A 166 -10.73 -9.62 -21.81
N THR A 167 -11.16 -10.30 -22.87
CA THR A 167 -11.76 -9.60 -24.02
C THR A 167 -13.18 -9.17 -23.65
N LEU A 168 -13.68 -8.11 -24.29
CA LEU A 168 -15.03 -7.60 -24.06
C LEU A 168 -15.72 -7.43 -25.43
N SER A 169 -16.92 -7.98 -25.56
CA SER A 169 -17.76 -7.75 -26.73
C SER A 169 -18.40 -6.36 -26.66
N TYR A 170 -18.60 -5.72 -27.82
CA TYR A 170 -19.22 -4.39 -27.93
C TYR A 170 -18.48 -3.28 -27.17
N ASP A 171 -17.15 -3.27 -27.22
CA ASP A 171 -16.25 -2.36 -26.49
C ASP A 171 -15.87 -1.08 -27.28
N SER A 172 -16.66 -0.70 -28.29
CA SER A 172 -16.33 0.39 -29.23
C SER A 172 -16.25 1.76 -28.55
N ASP A 173 -17.07 1.99 -27.53
CA ASP A 173 -17.07 3.17 -26.66
C ASP A 173 -15.76 3.27 -25.86
N LEU A 174 -15.33 2.17 -25.24
CA LEU A 174 -14.09 2.11 -24.47
C LEU A 174 -12.87 2.24 -25.38
N ARG A 175 -12.85 1.57 -26.53
CA ARG A 175 -11.78 1.73 -27.55
C ARG A 175 -11.61 3.18 -27.96
N LYS A 176 -12.73 3.87 -28.25
CA LYS A 176 -12.72 5.30 -28.60
C LYS A 176 -12.22 6.17 -27.44
N LEU A 177 -12.62 5.86 -26.21
CA LEU A 177 -12.20 6.60 -25.01
C LEU A 177 -10.68 6.50 -24.78
N PHE A 178 -10.09 5.33 -25.02
CA PHE A 178 -8.67 5.07 -24.78
C PHE A 178 -7.77 5.22 -26.01
N GLY A 179 -8.35 5.37 -27.20
CA GLY A 179 -7.62 5.48 -28.47
C GLY A 179 -6.91 4.19 -28.87
N VAL A 180 -7.52 3.03 -28.60
CA VAL A 180 -6.94 1.68 -28.82
C VAL A 180 -7.76 0.83 -29.80
#